data_AF-A0A426JX64-F1
#
_entry.id   AF-A0A426JX64-F1
#
_cell.length_a   1.000
_cell.length_b   1.000
_cell.length_c   1.000
_cell.angle_alpha   90.00
_cell.angle_beta   90.00
_cell.angle_gamma   90.00
#
_symmetry.space_group_name_H-M   'P 1'
#
loop_
_entity.id
_entity.type
_entity.pdbx_description
1 polymer ?
#
loop_
_entity_poly.entity_id
_entity_poly.type
_entity_poly.pdbx_seq_one_letter_code
_entity_poly.pdbx_strand_id
1 'polypeptide(L)'
;MSKDDKAKKNQLNIQLDENIANGTYSNLVIINHSSTEFVLDFVSVMPGVPKSKVKSRMILAPQHAKRLLRALSENIKRYESSHGEIKDDQKQHQNIPMNFGPTGEA
;
A
#
# COMPACT_ATOMS: atom_id res chain seq x y z
N MET A 1 47.11 -1.96 7.78
CA MET A 1 46.14 -2.24 8.86
C MET A 1 44.78 -1.76 8.38
N SER A 2 43.84 -2.70 8.29
CA SER A 2 42.55 -2.62 7.61
C SER A 2 41.54 -1.76 8.37
N LYS A 3 40.84 -0.86 7.67
CA LYS A 3 39.59 -0.21 8.15
C LYS A 3 38.42 -0.70 7.31
N ASP A 4 38.11 -1.99 7.48
CA ASP A 4 36.90 -2.64 6.98
C ASP A 4 35.92 -2.82 8.15
N ASP A 5 35.59 -1.76 8.88
CA ASP A 5 34.45 -1.75 9.80
C ASP A 5 33.18 -1.50 8.99
N LYS A 6 32.83 -2.51 8.18
CA LYS A 6 31.56 -2.59 7.48
C LYS A 6 30.44 -2.54 8.51
N ALA A 7 29.62 -1.50 8.37
CA ALA A 7 28.30 -1.35 8.93
C ALA A 7 27.59 -2.71 9.08
N LYS A 8 27.64 -3.29 10.28
CA LYS A 8 26.66 -4.28 10.72
C LYS A 8 25.34 -3.52 10.89
N LYS A 9 24.67 -3.24 9.77
CA LYS A 9 23.26 -2.87 9.75
C LYS A 9 22.55 -3.94 10.57
N ASN A 10 21.98 -3.54 11.70
CA ASN A 10 21.05 -4.37 12.47
C ASN A 10 20.05 -4.96 11.47
N GLN A 11 20.21 -6.23 11.13
CA GLN A 11 19.21 -6.97 10.39
C GLN A 11 18.06 -7.14 11.37
N LEU A 12 17.04 -6.29 11.22
CA LEU A 12 15.77 -6.48 11.90
C LEU A 12 15.29 -7.88 11.53
N ASN A 13 15.26 -8.78 12.52
CA ASN A 13 14.65 -10.08 12.35
C ASN A 13 13.13 -9.89 12.38
N ILE A 14 12.53 -9.77 11.20
CA ILE A 14 11.09 -9.62 11.04
C ILE A 14 10.51 -11.03 11.06
N GLN A 15 9.79 -11.37 12.13
CA GLN A 15 8.99 -12.59 12.17
C GLN A 15 7.72 -12.39 11.35
N LEU A 16 7.40 -13.37 10.52
CA LEU A 16 6.21 -13.38 9.68
C LEU A 16 5.36 -14.58 10.10
N ASP A 17 4.22 -14.31 10.73
CA ASP A 17 3.28 -15.36 11.10
C ASP A 17 2.72 -16.05 9.85
N GLU A 18 2.53 -17.38 9.91
CA GLU A 18 2.04 -18.18 8.79
C GLU A 18 0.69 -17.65 8.24
N ASN A 19 -0.18 -17.17 9.12
CA ASN A 19 -1.46 -16.59 8.74
C ASN A 19 -1.30 -15.30 7.90
N ILE A 20 -0.29 -14.48 8.20
CA ILE A 20 0.01 -13.24 7.46
C ILE A 20 0.78 -13.56 6.18
N ALA A 21 1.60 -14.61 6.18
CA ALA A 21 2.42 -15.02 5.04
C ALA A 21 1.60 -15.34 3.78
N ASN A 22 0.36 -15.80 3.94
CA ASN A 22 -0.56 -16.06 2.83
C ASN A 22 -1.01 -14.77 2.11
N GLY A 23 -0.81 -13.60 2.72
CA GLY A 23 -1.21 -12.32 2.18
C GLY A 23 -2.73 -12.12 2.17
N THR A 24 -3.15 -10.96 1.68
CA THR A 24 -4.57 -10.65 1.50
C THR A 24 -4.78 -9.96 0.18
N TYR A 25 -5.67 -10.51 -0.65
CA TYR A 25 -5.97 -9.93 -1.95
C TYR A 25 -6.76 -8.62 -1.81
N SER A 26 -6.36 -7.62 -2.61
CA SER A 26 -7.00 -6.32 -2.72
C SER A 26 -6.92 -5.82 -4.15
N ASN A 27 -8.01 -5.27 -4.68
CA ASN A 27 -8.08 -4.64 -6.00
C ASN A 27 -8.45 -3.16 -5.93
N LEU A 28 -8.67 -2.62 -4.73
CA LEU A 28 -8.92 -1.21 -4.48
C LEU A 28 -8.16 -0.78 -3.23
N VAL A 29 -7.59 0.43 -3.24
CA VAL A 29 -7.01 1.06 -2.05
C VAL A 29 -7.64 2.44 -1.89
N ILE A 30 -8.19 2.70 -0.71
CA ILE A 30 -8.77 3.99 -0.35
C ILE A 30 -7.81 4.67 0.61
N ILE A 31 -7.41 5.89 0.29
CA ILE A 31 -6.43 6.65 1.07
C ILE A 31 -7.12 7.88 1.64
N ASN A 32 -7.22 7.94 2.96
CA ASN A 32 -7.63 9.12 3.71
C ASN A 32 -6.43 9.61 4.53
N HIS A 33 -6.38 10.89 4.87
CA HIS A 33 -5.30 11.41 5.69
C HIS A 33 -5.73 12.60 6.55
N SER A 34 -4.89 12.93 7.52
CA SER A 34 -4.90 14.15 8.32
C SER A 34 -3.46 14.66 8.44
N SER A 35 -3.27 15.74 9.20
CA SER A 35 -1.93 16.24 9.53
C SER A 35 -1.07 15.23 10.32
N THR A 36 -1.69 14.25 10.99
CA THR A 36 -0.98 13.30 11.86
C THR A 36 -0.87 11.90 11.26
N GLU A 37 -1.77 11.51 10.36
CA GLU A 37 -1.88 10.13 9.90
C GLU A 37 -2.34 10.01 8.44
N PHE A 38 -1.90 8.94 7.79
CA PHE A 38 -2.42 8.41 6.54
C PHE A 38 -3.06 7.05 6.82
N VAL A 39 -4.31 6.88 6.42
CA VAL A 39 -5.08 5.65 6.57
C VAL A 39 -5.27 5.04 5.19
N LEU A 40 -4.72 3.86 4.98
CA LEU A 40 -4.81 3.07 3.74
C LEU A 40 -5.73 1.88 4.00
N ASP A 41 -6.90 1.90 3.39
CA ASP A 41 -7.86 0.80 3.43
C ASP A 41 -7.76 -0.04 2.16
N PHE A 42 -7.33 -1.29 2.32
CA PHE A 42 -7.26 -2.27 1.25
C PHE A 42 -8.61 -2.99 1.16
N VAL A 43 -9.28 -2.84 0.03
CA VAL A 43 -10.63 -3.34 -0.21
C VAL A 43 -10.62 -4.37 -1.34
N SER A 44 -11.39 -5.43 -1.12
CA SER A 44 -11.69 -6.41 -2.15
C SER A 44 -13.13 -6.21 -2.62
N VAL A 45 -13.27 -5.79 -3.87
CA VAL A 45 -14.56 -5.64 -4.56
C VAL A 45 -14.75 -6.85 -5.48
N MET A 46 -15.82 -7.60 -5.29
CA MET A 46 -16.14 -8.80 -6.07
C MET A 46 -17.45 -8.59 -6.86
N PRO A 47 -17.50 -8.95 -8.15
CA PRO A 47 -18.75 -8.92 -8.92
C PRO A 47 -19.85 -9.73 -8.24
N GLY A 48 -21.07 -9.19 -8.20
CA GLY A 48 -22.23 -9.87 -7.61
C GLY A 48 -22.30 -9.86 -6.08
N VAL A 49 -21.31 -9.28 -5.39
CA VAL A 49 -21.35 -9.08 -3.93
C VAL A 49 -21.73 -7.64 -3.62
N PRO A 50 -22.89 -7.37 -3.01
CA PRO A 50 -23.41 -6.01 -2.84
C PRO A 50 -22.64 -5.16 -1.82
N LYS A 51 -21.75 -5.76 -1.02
CA LYS A 51 -20.96 -5.05 0.00
C LYS A 51 -19.49 -5.43 -0.11
N SER A 52 -18.68 -4.48 -0.56
CA SER A 52 -17.22 -4.57 -0.46
C SER A 52 -16.80 -4.48 1.00
N LYS A 53 -15.81 -5.28 1.41
CA LYS A 53 -15.28 -5.27 2.79
C LYS A 53 -13.84 -4.78 2.78
N VAL A 54 -13.49 -3.94 3.76
CA VAL A 54 -12.10 -3.66 4.09
C VAL A 54 -11.45 -4.95 4.56
N LYS A 55 -10.35 -5.32 3.93
CA LYS A 55 -9.60 -6.54 4.18
C LYS A 55 -8.41 -6.29 5.10
N SER A 56 -7.79 -5.13 4.98
CA SER A 56 -6.73 -4.66 5.87
C SER A 56 -6.74 -3.13 5.92
N ARG A 57 -6.31 -2.58 7.05
CA ARG A 57 -6.12 -1.15 7.27
C ARG A 57 -4.72 -0.92 7.78
N MET A 58 -3.97 -0.04 7.11
CA MET A 58 -2.66 0.43 7.56
C MET A 58 -2.75 1.91 7.92
N ILE A 59 -2.31 2.27 9.13
CA ILE A 59 -2.22 3.65 9.58
C ILE A 59 -0.73 4.02 9.65
N LEU A 60 -0.35 5.07 8.95
CA LEU A 60 1.04 5.49 8.78
C LEU A 60 1.18 6.95 9.19
N ALA A 61 2.25 7.31 9.90
CA ALA A 61 2.61 8.71 10.02
C ALA A 61 3.04 9.27 8.64
N PRO A 62 2.88 10.59 8.37
CA PRO A 62 3.14 11.19 7.05
C PRO A 62 4.54 10.88 6.49
N GLN A 63 5.58 10.87 7.33
CA GLN A 63 6.94 10.53 6.91
C GLN A 63 7.07 9.09 6.42
N HIS A 64 6.30 8.16 6.98
CA HIS A 64 6.32 6.75 6.56
C HIS A 64 5.52 6.54 5.28
N ALA A 65 4.39 7.23 5.12
CA ALA A 65 3.65 7.24 3.85
C ALA A 65 4.53 7.76 2.69
N LYS A 66 5.27 8.85 2.91
CA LYS A 66 6.21 9.39 1.91
C LYS A 66 7.35 8.42 1.58
N ARG A 67 7.87 7.69 2.56
CA ARG A 67 8.89 6.64 2.33
C ARG A 67 8.32 5.46 1.56
N LEU A 68 7.10 5.03 1.89
CA LEU A 68 6.39 3.97 1.19
C LEU A 68 6.19 4.32 -0.29
N LEU A 69 5.68 5.51 -0.60
CA LEU A 69 5.47 5.96 -1.97
C LEU A 69 6.74 5.89 -2.81
N ARG A 70 7.87 6.40 -2.27
CA ARG A 70 9.17 6.39 -2.96
C ARG A 70 9.63 4.96 -3.25
N ALA A 71 9.62 4.10 -2.23
CA ALA A 71 10.03 2.72 -2.37
C ALA A 71 9.13 1.97 -3.37
N LEU A 72 7.81 2.16 -3.29
CA LEU A 72 6.85 1.51 -4.17
C LEU A 72 7.03 1.97 -5.62
N SER A 73 7.15 3.28 -5.86
CA SER A 73 7.38 3.85 -7.19
C SER A 73 8.66 3.32 -7.83
N GLU A 74 9.75 3.24 -7.07
CA GLU A 74 11.02 2.69 -7.57
C GLU A 74 10.89 1.21 -7.95
N ASN A 75 10.20 0.41 -7.14
CA ASN A 75 10.00 -1.01 -7.43
C ASN A 75 9.07 -1.25 -8.64
N ILE A 76 7.99 -0.46 -8.77
CA ILE A 76 7.12 -0.50 -9.96
C ILE A 76 7.93 -0.19 -11.22
N LYS A 77 8.71 0.89 -11.20
CA LYS A 77 9.54 1.27 -12.35
C LYS A 77 10.52 0.15 -12.76
N ARG A 78 11.13 -0.53 -11.78
CA ARG A 78 12.03 -1.68 -12.03
C ARG A 78 11.27 -2.86 -12.64
N TYR A 79 10.08 -3.15 -12.11
CA TYR A 79 9.22 -4.20 -12.63
C TYR A 79 8.85 -3.92 -14.10
N GLU A 80 8.38 -2.71 -14.39
CA GLU A 80 7.97 -2.30 -15.74
C GLU A 80 9.13 -2.31 -16.74
N SER A 81 10.33 -1.94 -16.31
CA SER A 81 11.53 -2.03 -17.14
C SER A 81 11.83 -3.46 -17.62
N SER A 82 11.33 -4.48 -16.91
CA SER A 82 11.57 -5.90 -17.22
C SER A 82 10.35 -6.59 -17.84
N HIS A 83 9.13 -6.13 -17.55
CA HIS A 83 7.88 -6.81 -17.92
C HIS A 83 6.96 -5.98 -18.83
N GLY A 84 7.36 -4.75 -19.16
CA GLY A 84 6.54 -3.78 -19.87
C GLY A 84 5.71 -2.90 -18.93
N GLU A 85 5.21 -1.80 -19.47
CA GLU A 85 4.44 -0.79 -18.75
C GLU A 85 3.12 -1.37 -18.21
N ILE A 86 2.80 -1.06 -16.96
CA ILE A 86 1.49 -1.35 -16.38
C ILE A 86 0.49 -0.39 -17.00
N LYS A 87 -0.46 -0.93 -17.77
CA LYS A 87 -1.51 -0.13 -18.38
C LYS A 87 -2.45 0.40 -17.30
N ASP A 88 -2.58 1.72 -17.25
CA ASP A 88 -3.49 2.40 -16.33
C ASP A 88 -4.92 2.35 -16.89
N ASP A 89 -5.70 1.34 -16.50
CA ASP A 89 -7.13 1.28 -16.79
C ASP A 89 -7.91 2.20 -15.83
N GLN A 90 -7.65 3.51 -15.93
CA GLN A 90 -8.28 4.55 -15.09
C GLN A 90 -9.82 4.52 -15.14
N LYS A 91 -10.40 3.92 -16.17
CA LYS A 91 -11.84 3.81 -16.38
C LYS A 91 -12.56 2.90 -15.39
N GLN A 92 -11.88 1.98 -14.70
CA GLN A 92 -12.56 1.07 -13.75
C GLN A 92 -12.86 1.72 -12.39
N HIS A 93 -12.16 2.79 -12.02
CA HIS A 93 -12.29 3.42 -10.70
C HIS A 93 -13.23 4.64 -10.65
N GLN A 94 -13.64 5.17 -11.80
CA GLN A 94 -14.43 6.41 -11.88
C GLN A 94 -15.93 6.26 -11.59
N ASN A 95 -16.48 5.03 -11.60
CA ASN A 95 -17.93 4.81 -11.56
C ASN A 95 -18.46 4.12 -10.28
N ILE A 96 -17.66 4.03 -9.21
CA ILE A 96 -18.18 3.50 -7.94
C ILE A 96 -18.64 4.68 -7.08
N PRO A 97 -19.95 4.96 -6.96
CA PRO A 97 -20.43 5.97 -6.02
C PRO A 97 -20.16 5.46 -4.60
N MET A 98 -19.05 5.92 -4.02
CA MET A 98 -18.65 5.59 -2.66
C MET A 98 -19.18 6.67 -1.71
N ASN A 99 -20.23 6.34 -0.95
CA ASN A 99 -20.76 7.22 0.08
C ASN A 99 -19.94 7.06 1.36
N PHE A 100 -18.80 7.74 1.44
CA PHE A 100 -17.98 7.79 2.64
C PHE A 100 -18.63 8.72 3.67
N GLY A 101 -18.62 8.34 4.95
CA GLY A 101 -18.97 9.24 6.06
C GLY A 101 -18.09 10.50 6.08
N PRO A 102 -18.21 11.37 7.11
CA PRO A 102 -17.55 12.67 7.10
C PRO A 102 -16.06 12.53 6.78
N THR A 103 -15.66 13.11 5.65
CA THR A 103 -14.27 13.24 5.23
C THR A 103 -13.54 14.09 6.27
N GLY A 104 -12.51 13.54 6.89
CA GLY A 104 -11.52 14.34 7.59
C GLY A 104 -10.96 15.39 6.63
N GLU A 105 -10.74 16.60 7.13
CA GLU A 105 -10.43 17.79 6.32
C GLU A 105 -9.26 17.55 5.36
N ALA A 106 -9.45 18.03 4.12
CA ALA A 106 -8.62 17.82 2.93
C ALA A 106 -7.25 18.51 2.98
#